data_AF-A0A6A4JUZ9-F1
#
_entry.id   AF-A0A6A4JUZ9-F1
#
_cell.length_a   1.000
_cell.length_b   1.000
_cell.length_c   1.000
_cell.angle_alpha   90.00
_cell.angle_beta   90.00
_cell.angle_gamma   90.00
#
_symmetry.space_group_name_H-M   'P 1'
#
loop_
_entity.id
_entity.type
_entity.pdbx_description
1 polymer ?
#
loop_
_entity_poly.entity_id
_entity_poly.type
_entity_poly.pdbx_seq_one_letter_code
_entity_poly.pdbx_strand_id
1 'polypeptide(L)'
;MFPLVSLIVGSKVQALILNCNTARSCGVLNLRILQFLYQSAMGVGTTEGMPDDEEVAKQIESLRESSENIENLLDLMISAKAYDRLSTEDQVKHDLFVSYALTSVYWMYMRTQGGNPFNHVVKGEIDRIQDYVKKYQRVKDRKKRPTVQKNAVKRFVKSGLWDPSKGPQPSNKRKTFEDDDD
;
A
#
# COMPACT_ATOMS: atom_id res chain seq x y z
N MET A 1 23.19 5.71 -38.59
CA MET A 1 22.21 4.68 -38.96
C MET A 1 21.24 4.56 -37.78
N PHE A 2 20.09 5.22 -37.89
CA PHE A 2 18.99 5.27 -36.90
C PHE A 2 18.36 3.86 -36.71
N PRO A 3 17.58 3.53 -35.65
CA PRO A 3 16.62 4.46 -35.02
C PRO A 3 16.23 4.24 -33.51
N LEU A 4 15.47 5.22 -32.98
CA LEU A 4 14.46 5.10 -31.89
C LEU A 4 14.90 4.82 -30.43
N VAL A 5 15.25 5.85 -29.65
CA VAL A 5 14.87 5.92 -28.21
C VAL A 5 14.61 7.39 -27.80
N SER A 6 13.63 8.03 -28.41
CA SER A 6 13.20 9.39 -28.01
C SER A 6 11.78 9.42 -27.43
N LEU A 7 11.24 8.31 -26.91
CA LEU A 7 9.82 8.23 -26.56
C LEU A 7 9.46 7.33 -25.37
N ILE A 8 10.31 7.20 -24.33
CA ILE A 8 10.00 6.29 -23.21
C ILE A 8 9.77 7.00 -21.86
N VAL A 9 10.17 8.26 -21.68
CA VAL A 9 9.94 8.94 -20.39
C VAL A 9 8.53 9.57 -20.31
N GLY A 10 7.96 10.03 -21.43
CA GLY A 10 6.61 10.61 -21.46
C GLY A 10 5.45 9.60 -21.42
N SER A 11 5.61 8.41 -22.00
CA SER A 11 4.49 7.46 -22.15
C SER A 11 4.23 6.58 -20.92
N LYS A 12 5.22 6.42 -20.03
CA LYS A 12 5.06 5.58 -18.83
C LYS A 12 4.31 6.27 -17.68
N VAL A 13 4.34 7.61 -17.63
CA VAL A 13 3.53 8.37 -16.67
C VAL A 13 2.06 8.40 -17.12
N GLN A 14 1.79 8.51 -18.43
CA GLN A 14 0.43 8.44 -18.98
C GLN A 14 -0.21 7.05 -18.78
N ALA A 15 0.58 5.97 -18.83
CA ALA A 15 0.08 4.61 -18.63
C ALA A 15 -0.30 4.28 -17.17
N LEU A 16 0.16 5.07 -16.19
CA LEU A 16 -0.21 4.87 -14.79
C LEU A 16 -1.55 5.55 -14.42
N ILE A 17 -1.99 6.53 -15.20
CA ILE A 17 -3.25 7.26 -14.97
C ILE A 17 -4.43 6.59 -15.71
N LEU A 18 -4.19 5.87 -16.80
CA LEU A 18 -5.25 5.31 -17.66
C LEU A 18 -5.62 3.84 -17.47
N ASN A 19 -5.04 3.11 -16.49
CA ASN A 19 -5.43 1.72 -16.25
C ASN A 19 -6.14 1.48 -14.91
N CYS A 20 -7.10 2.36 -14.63
CA CYS A 20 -8.03 2.22 -13.51
C CYS A 20 -9.31 1.44 -13.86
N ASN A 21 -9.43 0.85 -15.06
CA ASN A 21 -10.72 0.27 -15.50
C ASN A 21 -10.75 -1.20 -15.94
N THR A 22 -9.65 -1.97 -15.98
CA THR A 22 -9.78 -3.41 -16.25
C THR A 22 -8.63 -4.24 -15.66
N ALA A 23 -8.63 -4.46 -14.34
CA ALA A 23 -7.94 -5.61 -13.76
C ALA A 23 -8.47 -5.94 -12.36
N ARG A 24 -9.48 -6.81 -12.33
CA ARG A 24 -9.77 -7.68 -11.19
C ARG A 24 -8.50 -8.49 -10.86
N SER A 25 -7.71 -8.04 -9.89
CA SER A 25 -6.83 -8.82 -8.99
C SER A 25 -5.70 -7.93 -8.49
N CYS A 26 -6.04 -7.09 -7.51
CA CYS A 26 -5.06 -6.26 -6.80
C CYS A 26 -4.19 -7.18 -5.92
N GLY A 27 -3.07 -7.66 -6.47
CA GLY A 27 -2.14 -8.55 -5.79
C GLY A 27 -0.64 -8.30 -6.07
N VAL A 28 -0.27 -7.40 -6.99
CA VAL A 28 1.13 -7.28 -7.45
C VAL A 28 1.60 -5.84 -7.70
N LEU A 29 1.00 -4.85 -7.02
CA LEU A 29 1.39 -3.44 -7.20
C LEU A 29 2.51 -2.94 -6.28
N ASN A 30 2.95 -3.71 -5.29
CA ASN A 30 3.90 -3.19 -4.29
C ASN A 30 5.37 -3.29 -4.72
N LEU A 31 5.77 -4.33 -5.46
CA LEU A 31 7.19 -4.52 -5.82
C LEU A 31 7.61 -3.73 -7.07
N ARG A 32 6.70 -3.47 -8.02
CA ARG A 32 7.05 -2.75 -9.25
C ARG A 32 7.26 -1.26 -9.04
N ILE A 33 6.50 -0.64 -8.13
CA ILE A 33 6.67 0.78 -7.80
C ILE A 33 8.00 0.99 -7.04
N LEU A 34 8.33 0.10 -6.10
CA LEU A 34 9.61 0.11 -5.39
C LEU A 34 10.79 -0.22 -6.32
N GLN A 35 10.65 -1.17 -7.25
CA GLN A 35 11.67 -1.45 -8.27
C GLN A 35 11.89 -0.23 -9.17
N PHE A 36 10.82 0.46 -9.60
CA PHE A 36 10.95 1.65 -10.44
C PHE A 36 11.62 2.79 -9.69
N LEU A 37 11.25 3.03 -8.43
CA LEU A 37 11.87 4.07 -7.60
C LEU A 37 13.33 3.75 -7.23
N TYR A 38 13.67 2.49 -6.97
CA TYR A 38 15.05 2.07 -6.72
C TYR A 38 15.92 2.19 -7.99
N GLN A 39 15.37 1.87 -9.15
CA GLN A 39 16.07 1.93 -10.44
C GLN A 39 16.21 3.37 -10.94
N SER A 40 15.27 4.26 -10.61
CA SER A 40 15.41 5.71 -10.78
C SER A 40 16.36 6.35 -9.75
N ALA A 41 16.49 5.79 -8.54
CA ALA A 41 17.37 6.29 -7.48
C ALA A 41 18.84 5.85 -7.62
N MET A 42 19.09 4.70 -8.25
CA MET A 42 20.43 4.23 -8.63
C MET A 42 20.91 4.81 -9.96
N GLY A 43 20.05 5.54 -10.67
CA GLY A 43 20.43 6.41 -11.78
C GLY A 43 21.17 7.64 -11.26
N VAL A 44 22.40 7.44 -10.77
CA VAL A 44 23.41 8.50 -10.76
C VAL A 44 23.61 8.88 -12.23
N GLY A 45 22.87 9.88 -12.68
CA GLY A 45 23.14 10.54 -13.93
C GLY A 45 24.49 11.23 -13.80
N THR A 46 25.57 10.51 -14.08
CA THR A 46 26.81 11.14 -14.53
C THR A 46 26.54 11.65 -15.93
N THR A 47 25.90 12.82 -16.05
CA THR A 47 26.04 13.63 -17.24
C THR A 47 27.39 14.32 -17.12
N GLU A 48 28.41 13.72 -17.75
CA GLU A 48 29.66 14.39 -18.05
C GLU A 48 29.33 15.55 -19.01
N GLY A 49 29.08 16.72 -18.45
CA GLY A 49 28.72 17.93 -19.17
C GLY A 49 28.28 18.98 -18.17
N MET A 50 28.90 20.17 -18.22
CA MET A 50 28.45 21.33 -17.46
C MET A 50 26.98 21.59 -17.86
N PRO A 51 26.03 21.60 -16.91
CA PRO A 51 24.63 21.77 -17.23
C PRO A 51 24.42 23.12 -17.90
N ASP A 52 23.61 23.13 -18.96
CA ASP A 52 23.23 24.36 -19.66
C ASP A 52 22.35 25.22 -18.75
N ASP A 53 22.63 26.52 -18.69
CA ASP A 53 21.98 27.44 -17.74
C ASP A 53 20.46 27.51 -17.97
N GLU A 54 20.00 27.33 -19.21
CA GLU A 54 18.59 27.29 -19.59
C GLU A 54 17.85 26.05 -19.03
N GLU A 55 18.51 24.88 -19.03
CA GLU A 55 17.92 23.65 -18.49
C GLU A 55 17.75 23.74 -16.96
N VAL A 56 18.76 24.28 -16.28
CA VAL A 56 18.73 24.48 -14.82
C VAL A 56 17.62 25.46 -14.44
N ALA A 57 17.50 26.58 -15.17
CA ALA A 57 16.44 27.57 -14.93
C ALA A 57 15.04 26.94 -15.05
N LYS A 58 14.83 26.09 -16.07
CA LYS A 58 13.56 25.39 -16.27
C LYS A 58 13.25 24.39 -15.16
N GLN A 59 14.26 23.68 -14.66
CA GLN A 59 14.09 22.73 -13.55
C GLN A 59 13.72 23.45 -12.24
N ILE A 60 14.31 24.63 -12.00
CA ILE A 60 13.98 25.46 -10.83
C ILE A 60 12.54 25.96 -10.91
N GLU A 61 12.10 26.43 -12.08
CA GLU A 61 10.73 26.90 -12.25
C GLU A 61 9.71 25.76 -12.07
N SER A 62 10.00 24.59 -12.64
CA SER A 62 9.16 23.40 -12.43
C SER A 62 9.10 22.98 -10.97
N LEU A 63 10.21 23.08 -10.23
CA LEU A 63 10.24 22.80 -8.79
C LEU A 63 9.37 23.80 -8.03
N ARG A 64 9.48 25.10 -8.35
CA ARG A 64 8.67 26.18 -7.76
C ARG A 64 7.18 25.92 -7.96
N GLU A 65 6.74 25.71 -9.20
CA GLU A 65 5.34 25.40 -9.52
C GLU A 65 4.85 24.16 -8.76
N SER A 66 5.68 23.12 -8.66
CA SER A 66 5.33 21.92 -7.91
C SER A 66 5.20 22.17 -6.40
N SER A 67 6.02 23.07 -5.84
CA SER A 67 5.96 23.46 -4.42
C SER A 67 4.67 24.23 -4.12
N GLU A 68 4.31 25.20 -4.97
CA GLU A 68 3.06 25.96 -4.84
C GLU A 68 1.83 25.04 -4.91
N ASN A 69 1.86 24.04 -5.80
CA ASN A 69 0.79 23.03 -5.89
C ASN A 69 0.67 22.18 -4.61
N ILE A 70 1.80 21.77 -4.02
CA ILE A 70 1.81 21.02 -2.77
C ILE A 70 1.26 21.87 -1.62
N GLU A 71 1.66 23.14 -1.53
CA GLU A 71 1.16 24.09 -0.52
C GLU A 71 -0.36 24.25 -0.60
N ASN A 72 -0.89 24.50 -1.80
CA ASN A 72 -2.34 24.61 -2.03
C ASN A 72 -3.10 23.34 -1.61
N LEU A 73 -2.54 22.16 -1.90
CA LEU A 73 -3.15 20.89 -1.48
C LEU A 73 -3.11 20.70 0.04
N LEU A 74 -2.02 21.09 0.70
CA LEU A 74 -1.89 21.03 2.16
C LEU A 74 -2.90 21.97 2.83
N ASP A 75 -3.05 23.20 2.32
CA ASP A 75 -4.01 24.16 2.83
C ASP A 75 -5.45 23.67 2.70
N LEU A 76 -5.80 23.06 1.57
CA LEU A 76 -7.09 22.40 1.38
C LEU A 76 -7.31 21.27 2.38
N MET A 77 -6.30 20.44 2.63
CA MET A 77 -6.41 19.33 3.59
C MET A 77 -6.59 19.83 5.03
N ILE A 78 -5.86 20.87 5.44
CA ILE A 78 -5.94 21.43 6.79
C ILE A 78 -7.26 22.17 7.00
N SER A 79 -7.68 22.97 6.02
CA SER A 79 -8.93 23.74 6.09
C SER A 79 -10.18 22.87 6.07
N ALA A 80 -10.13 21.71 5.39
CA ALA A 80 -11.29 20.86 5.20
C ALA A 80 -11.89 20.29 6.50
N LYS A 81 -11.18 20.28 7.65
CA LYS A 81 -11.61 19.71 8.96
C LYS A 81 -12.44 18.41 8.84
N ALA A 82 -12.19 17.63 7.79
CA ALA A 82 -13.02 16.49 7.42
C ALA A 82 -12.59 15.24 8.18
N TYR A 83 -11.43 15.29 8.84
CA TYR A 83 -10.83 14.18 9.58
C TYR A 83 -11.81 13.54 10.59
N ASP A 84 -12.55 14.36 11.33
CA ASP A 84 -13.51 13.89 12.34
C ASP A 84 -14.75 13.21 11.73
N ARG A 85 -14.99 13.42 10.42
CA ARG A 85 -16.12 12.85 9.68
C ARG A 85 -15.75 11.57 8.92
N LEU A 86 -14.47 11.19 8.89
CA LEU A 86 -14.00 9.98 8.22
C LEU A 86 -14.31 8.72 9.06
N SER A 87 -14.50 7.60 8.36
CA SER A 87 -14.53 6.30 9.03
C SER A 87 -13.18 5.98 9.67
N THR A 88 -13.15 5.13 10.70
CA THR A 88 -11.89 4.71 11.33
C THR A 88 -10.91 4.07 10.34
N GLU A 89 -11.41 3.38 9.31
CA GLU A 89 -10.56 2.83 8.26
C GLU A 89 -9.96 3.92 7.36
N ASP A 90 -10.72 4.98 7.09
CA ASP A 90 -10.25 6.09 6.24
C ASP A 90 -9.36 7.07 6.99
N GLN A 91 -9.57 7.26 8.30
CA GLN A 91 -8.65 8.00 9.18
C GLN A 91 -7.26 7.37 9.16
N VAL A 92 -7.16 6.05 9.32
CA VAL A 92 -5.87 5.34 9.26
C VAL A 92 -5.19 5.50 7.89
N LYS A 93 -5.95 5.49 6.78
CA LYS A 93 -5.38 5.76 5.44
C LYS A 93 -4.88 7.20 5.33
N HIS A 94 -5.65 8.15 5.86
CA HIS A 94 -5.32 9.56 5.85
C HIS A 94 -4.02 9.82 6.63
N ASP A 95 -3.92 9.32 7.86
CA ASP A 95 -2.71 9.47 8.69
C ASP A 95 -1.47 8.88 8.04
N LEU A 96 -1.63 7.70 7.41
CA LEU A 96 -0.54 7.03 6.71
C LEU A 96 -0.10 7.80 5.46
N PHE A 97 -1.07 8.40 4.74
CA PHE A 97 -0.81 9.26 3.59
C PHE A 97 -0.10 10.55 4.00
N VAL A 98 -0.59 11.26 5.02
CA VAL A 98 0.01 12.51 5.52
C VAL A 98 1.43 12.25 6.03
N SER A 99 1.64 11.18 6.80
CA SER A 99 2.98 10.81 7.28
C SER A 99 3.96 10.54 6.13
N TYR A 100 3.51 9.84 5.08
CA TYR A 100 4.32 9.58 3.89
C TYR A 100 4.62 10.85 3.10
N ALA A 101 3.63 11.72 2.92
CA ALA A 101 3.77 12.99 2.22
C ALA A 101 4.78 13.91 2.93
N LEU A 102 4.67 14.08 4.24
CA LEU A 102 5.60 14.89 5.05
C LEU A 102 7.04 14.37 4.93
N THR A 103 7.23 13.06 5.05
CA THR A 103 8.55 12.44 4.93
C THR A 103 9.13 12.61 3.53
N SER A 104 8.29 12.59 2.50
CA SER A 104 8.69 12.81 1.11
C SER A 104 9.10 14.26 0.84
N VAL A 105 8.36 15.24 1.38
CA VAL A 105 8.73 16.67 1.30
C VAL A 105 10.05 16.92 2.00
N TYR A 106 10.27 16.31 3.16
CA TYR A 106 11.56 16.40 3.84
C TYR A 106 12.71 15.77 3.02
N TRP A 107 12.44 14.65 2.34
CA TRP A 107 13.42 14.04 1.42
C TRP A 107 13.82 15.00 0.29
N MET A 108 12.84 15.71 -0.29
CA MET A 108 13.09 16.73 -1.32
C MET A 108 13.90 17.90 -0.76
N TYR A 109 13.58 18.38 0.44
CA TYR A 109 14.33 19.43 1.14
C TYR A 109 15.80 19.04 1.37
N MET A 110 16.08 17.81 1.82
CA MET A 110 17.47 17.38 2.00
C MET A 110 18.27 17.42 0.68
N ARG A 111 17.64 17.06 -0.43
CA ARG A 111 18.29 17.08 -1.74
C ARG A 111 18.61 18.50 -2.20
N THR A 112 17.78 19.49 -1.86
CA THR A 112 18.05 20.91 -2.20
C THR A 112 19.22 21.48 -1.38
N GLN A 113 19.45 20.96 -0.17
CA GLN A 113 20.61 21.29 0.66
C GLN A 113 21.90 20.53 0.26
N GLY A 114 21.84 19.68 -0.77
CA GLY A 114 22.97 18.82 -1.16
C GLY A 114 23.23 17.65 -0.20
N GLY A 115 22.34 17.40 0.76
CA GLY A 115 22.44 16.28 1.69
C GLY A 115 22.05 14.95 1.05
N ASN A 116 22.76 13.86 1.40
CA ASN A 116 22.38 12.52 0.95
C ASN A 116 21.27 11.95 1.84
N PRO A 117 20.06 11.72 1.31
CA PRO A 117 18.91 11.30 2.10
C PRO A 117 18.98 9.83 2.57
N PHE A 118 19.86 9.01 1.97
CA PHE A 118 20.01 7.59 2.33
C PHE A 118 20.84 7.37 3.60
N ASN A 119 21.68 8.33 3.97
CA ASN A 119 22.51 8.28 5.17
C ASN A 119 21.85 9.00 6.36
N HIS A 120 20.68 9.60 6.15
CA HIS A 120 19.96 10.38 7.14
C HIS A 120 18.88 9.55 7.85
N VAL A 121 18.46 9.99 9.03
CA VAL A 121 17.42 9.33 9.87
C VAL A 121 16.07 9.18 9.15
N VAL A 122 15.84 9.96 8.09
CA VAL A 122 14.62 9.94 7.27
C VAL A 122 14.40 8.60 6.59
N LYS A 123 15.47 7.87 6.25
CA LYS A 123 15.32 6.51 5.74
C LYS A 123 14.59 5.62 6.76
N GLY A 124 14.92 5.75 8.04
CA GLY A 124 14.23 5.03 9.12
C GLY A 124 12.75 5.44 9.25
N GLU A 125 12.42 6.70 8.98
CA GLU A 125 11.03 7.17 8.94
C GLU A 125 10.24 6.54 7.80
N ILE A 126 10.84 6.41 6.61
CA ILE A 126 10.22 5.71 5.47
C ILE A 126 9.99 4.24 5.81
N ASP A 127 11.00 3.56 6.35
CA ASP A 127 10.90 2.15 6.75
C ASP A 127 9.80 1.95 7.80
N ARG A 128 9.69 2.87 8.77
CA ARG A 128 8.63 2.87 9.78
C ARG A 128 7.24 2.98 9.14
N ILE A 129 7.06 3.91 8.21
CA ILE A 129 5.79 4.10 7.49
C ILE A 129 5.43 2.84 6.70
N GLN A 130 6.40 2.22 6.01
CA GLN A 130 6.18 0.96 5.30
C GLN A 130 5.70 -0.16 6.22
N ASP A 131 6.24 -0.24 7.44
CA ASP A 131 5.79 -1.21 8.42
C ASP A 131 4.34 -0.96 8.88
N TYR A 132 3.92 0.30 8.97
CA TYR A 132 2.52 0.65 9.20
C TYR A 132 1.61 0.31 8.01
N VAL A 133 2.07 0.50 6.77
CA VAL A 133 1.36 0.03 5.56
C VAL A 133 1.16 -1.49 5.60
N LYS A 134 2.21 -2.25 5.94
CA LYS A 134 2.13 -3.71 6.08
C LYS A 134 1.16 -4.11 7.19
N LYS A 135 1.16 -3.41 8.32
CA LYS A 135 0.20 -3.63 9.42
C LYS A 135 -1.24 -3.40 8.94
N TYR A 136 -1.51 -2.28 8.26
CA TYR A 136 -2.82 -1.98 7.70
C TYR A 136 -3.29 -3.09 6.74
N GLN A 137 -2.40 -3.54 5.84
CA GLN A 137 -2.72 -4.62 4.90
C GLN A 137 -3.05 -5.94 5.62
N ARG A 138 -2.31 -6.30 6.66
CA ARG A 138 -2.63 -7.49 7.49
C ARG A 138 -4.01 -7.41 8.13
N VAL A 139 -4.41 -6.23 8.61
CA VAL A 139 -5.75 -6.01 9.18
C VAL A 139 -6.83 -6.13 8.11
N LYS A 140 -6.59 -5.55 6.93
CA LYS A 140 -7.50 -5.64 5.77
C LYS A 140 -7.67 -7.09 5.30
N ASP A 141 -6.58 -7.85 5.20
CA ASP A 141 -6.60 -9.24 4.75
C ASP A 141 -7.22 -10.18 5.80
N ARG A 142 -7.15 -9.83 7.08
CA ARG A 142 -7.84 -10.58 8.13
C ARG A 142 -9.35 -10.64 7.89
N LYS A 143 -9.96 -9.57 7.34
CA LYS A 143 -11.39 -9.56 6.98
C LYS A 143 -11.74 -10.53 5.85
N LYS A 144 -10.76 -10.89 5.00
CA LYS A 144 -10.94 -11.75 3.82
C LYS A 144 -10.55 -13.21 4.05
N ARG A 145 -9.97 -13.53 5.21
CA ARG A 145 -9.46 -14.88 5.49
C ARG A 145 -10.63 -15.88 5.60
N PRO A 146 -10.56 -17.07 4.96
CA PRO A 146 -11.60 -18.08 5.08
C PRO A 146 -11.78 -18.48 6.55
N THR A 147 -13.04 -18.54 6.99
CA THR A 147 -13.38 -18.98 8.34
C THR A 147 -13.39 -20.51 8.39
N VAL A 148 -12.80 -21.07 9.43
CA VAL A 148 -12.79 -22.52 9.62
C VAL A 148 -14.17 -22.98 10.09
N GLN A 149 -14.74 -23.99 9.42
CA GLN A 149 -16.00 -24.61 9.80
C GLN A 149 -15.84 -25.37 11.12
N LYS A 150 -16.18 -24.73 12.25
CA LYS A 150 -16.02 -25.29 13.60
C LYS A 150 -16.68 -26.66 13.76
N ASN A 151 -17.83 -26.86 13.12
CA ASN A 151 -18.57 -28.13 13.17
C ASN A 151 -17.84 -29.27 12.44
N ALA A 152 -17.21 -29.00 11.30
CA ALA A 152 -16.42 -29.98 10.58
C ALA A 152 -15.16 -30.35 11.38
N VAL A 153 -14.46 -29.35 11.94
CA VAL A 153 -13.29 -29.59 12.80
C VAL A 153 -13.64 -30.44 14.02
N LYS A 154 -14.76 -30.17 14.70
CA LYS A 154 -15.22 -31.00 15.83
C LYS A 154 -15.41 -32.47 15.44
N ARG A 155 -15.89 -32.74 14.23
CA ARG A 155 -16.04 -34.11 13.71
C ARG A 155 -14.68 -34.75 13.47
N PHE A 156 -13.76 -34.07 12.79
CA PHE A 156 -12.40 -34.56 12.55
C PHE A 156 -11.63 -34.85 13.85
N VAL A 157 -11.75 -33.95 14.83
CA VAL A 157 -11.11 -34.13 16.15
C VAL A 157 -11.75 -35.32 16.90
N LYS A 158 -13.08 -35.44 16.89
CA LYS A 158 -13.78 -36.55 17.55
C LYS A 158 -13.48 -37.91 16.91
N SER A 159 -13.35 -37.97 15.58
CA SER A 159 -12.95 -39.20 14.88
C SER A 159 -11.49 -39.55 15.11
N GLY A 160 -10.60 -38.55 15.17
CA GLY A 160 -9.17 -38.77 15.43
C GLY A 160 -8.84 -39.21 16.86
N LEU A 161 -9.67 -38.81 17.85
CA LEU A 161 -9.56 -39.21 19.25
C LEU A 161 -10.39 -40.47 19.59
N TRP A 162 -10.88 -41.19 18.59
CA TRP A 162 -11.68 -42.39 18.81
C TRP A 162 -10.78 -43.55 19.26
N ASP A 163 -11.13 -44.16 20.40
CA ASP A 163 -10.40 -45.27 21.01
C ASP A 163 -11.31 -46.52 21.02
N PRO A 164 -10.94 -47.61 20.32
CA PRO A 164 -11.77 -48.82 20.23
C PRO A 164 -12.00 -49.51 21.59
N SER A 165 -11.13 -49.29 22.59
CA SER A 165 -11.32 -49.86 23.93
C SER A 165 -12.43 -49.15 24.72
N LYS A 166 -12.80 -47.93 24.32
CA LYS A 166 -13.92 -47.17 24.90
C LYS A 166 -15.07 -47.28 23.91
N GLY A 167 -15.94 -48.27 24.10
CA GLY A 167 -17.06 -48.57 23.20
C GLY A 167 -17.92 -47.35 22.78
N PRO A 168 -18.74 -47.47 21.71
CA PRO A 168 -19.40 -46.33 21.09
C PRO A 168 -20.21 -45.49 22.08
N GLN A 169 -19.83 -44.21 22.21
CA GLN A 169 -20.54 -43.22 23.03
C GLN A 169 -21.94 -42.95 22.43
N PRO A 170 -23.04 -43.24 23.15
CA PRO A 170 -24.39 -43.06 22.62
C PRO A 170 -24.69 -41.58 22.42
N SER A 171 -25.05 -41.20 21.19
CA SER A 171 -25.61 -39.88 20.92
C SER A 171 -27.03 -39.83 21.46
N ASN A 172 -27.21 -39.43 22.71
CA ASN A 172 -28.53 -39.18 23.27
C ASN A 172 -29.21 -38.05 22.48
N LYS A 173 -30.16 -38.42 21.62
CA LYS A 173 -31.39 -37.69 21.27
C LYS A 173 -32.29 -38.62 20.47
N ARG A 174 -33.14 -39.35 21.19
CA ARG A 174 -34.32 -40.02 20.64
C ARG A 174 -35.24 -38.89 20.12
N LYS A 175 -35.49 -38.83 18.81
CA LYS A 175 -36.59 -38.01 18.28
C LYS A 175 -37.85 -38.86 18.45
N THR A 176 -38.69 -38.51 19.42
CA THR A 176 -40.06 -39.00 19.46
C THR A 176 -40.81 -38.27 18.36
N PHE A 177 -41.39 -39.01 17.43
CA PHE A 177 -42.38 -38.49 16.50
C PHE A 177 -43.71 -38.57 17.25
N GLU A 178 -44.36 -37.44 17.46
CA GLU A 178 -45.74 -37.42 17.93
C GLU A 178 -46.59 -37.80 16.71
N ASP A 179 -47.30 -38.92 16.81
CA ASP A 179 -48.29 -39.33 15.82
C ASP A 179 -49.54 -38.48 16.09
N ASP A 180 -49.92 -37.65 15.12
CA ASP A 180 -51.17 -36.89 15.13
C ASP A 180 -52.33 -37.89 14.97
N ASP A 181 -53.11 -38.11 16.03
CA ASP A 181 -54.36 -38.87 15.98
C ASP A 181 -55.46 -38.02 15.30
N ASP A 182 -56.14 -38.62 14.30
CA ASP A 182 -57.17 -38.07 13.39
C ASP A 182 -58.34 -37.30 14.06
#